data_AF-D7MKL9-F1
#
_entry.id   AF-D7MKL9-F1
#
_cell.length_a   1.000
_cell.length_b   1.000
_cell.length_c   1.000
_cell.angle_alpha   90.00
_cell.angle_beta   90.00
_cell.angle_gamma   90.00
#
_symmetry.space_group_name_H-M   'P 1'
#
loop_
_entity.id
_entity.type
_entity.pdbx_description
1 polymer ?
#
loop_
_entity_poly.entity_id
_entity_poly.type
_entity_poly.pdbx_seq_one_letter_code
_entity_poly.pdbx_strand_id
1 'polypeptide(L)'
;MYHLKVEPTEESKAFMTFVIPHDKEQLLTGFFGELQDRESEFGISDIQLGLATLEEVFLNIARRAELESATVEGTMVTLELESGIAVEIPVGARFVGIPGTENAENPRGIMVEVYWQQDGSGSMCISGHSPEMRIPENVSVIYEPSSQVLGHGQRRVRGIVIDYESNN
;
A
#
# COMPACT_ATOMS: atom_id res chain seq x y z
N MET A 1 -30.60 -2.46 1.04
CA MET A 1 -29.27 -2.95 1.42
C MET A 1 -28.26 -2.15 0.60
N TYR A 2 -27.74 -1.07 1.15
CA TYR A 2 -26.81 -0.18 0.46
C TYR A 2 -25.39 -0.60 0.81
N HIS A 3 -24.77 -1.40 -0.05
CA HIS A 3 -23.40 -1.84 0.15
C HIS A 3 -22.45 -0.76 -0.35
N LEU A 4 -22.08 0.15 0.56
CA LEU A 4 -20.86 0.92 0.46
C LEU A 4 -19.71 -0.09 0.43
N LYS A 5 -19.22 -0.43 -0.78
CA LYS A 5 -17.95 -1.13 -0.95
C LYS A 5 -16.84 -0.24 -0.41
N VAL A 6 -16.64 -0.27 0.90
CA VAL A 6 -15.55 0.38 1.61
C VAL A 6 -14.65 -0.71 2.14
N GLU A 7 -13.36 -0.59 1.85
CA GLU A 7 -12.35 -1.52 2.32
C GLU A 7 -11.75 -0.92 3.60
N PRO A 8 -11.68 -1.67 4.71
CA PRO A 8 -11.06 -1.20 5.95
C PRO A 8 -9.59 -0.86 5.69
N THR A 9 -9.16 0.30 6.19
CA THR A 9 -7.81 0.88 6.03
C THR A 9 -6.92 0.67 7.26
N GLU A 10 -7.47 0.38 8.46
CA GLU A 10 -6.70 0.14 9.71
C GLU A 10 -7.49 -0.75 10.69
N GLU A 11 -6.87 -1.70 11.40
CA GLU A 11 -7.50 -2.51 12.47
C GLU A 11 -6.55 -2.64 13.67
N SER A 12 -6.41 -1.57 14.46
CA SER A 12 -5.84 -1.66 15.80
C SER A 12 -6.94 -2.07 16.78
N LYS A 13 -6.61 -2.69 17.93
CA LYS A 13 -7.59 -3.19 18.93
C LYS A 13 -8.61 -2.15 19.47
N ALA A 14 -8.59 -0.91 19.01
CA ALA A 14 -9.49 0.16 19.40
C ALA A 14 -10.10 0.98 18.25
N PHE A 15 -9.58 0.94 17.01
CA PHE A 15 -10.06 1.83 15.92
C PHE A 15 -9.99 1.15 14.55
N MET A 16 -10.99 1.44 13.70
CA MET A 16 -11.06 1.00 12.31
C MET A 16 -11.30 2.20 11.38
N THR A 17 -10.37 2.45 10.46
CA THR A 17 -10.39 3.61 9.54
C THR A 17 -10.85 3.18 8.15
N PHE A 18 -11.56 4.04 7.41
CA PHE A 18 -12.05 3.75 6.06
C PHE A 18 -11.95 4.97 5.15
N VAL A 19 -11.44 4.80 3.94
CA VAL A 19 -11.43 5.85 2.90
C VAL A 19 -12.66 5.73 2.03
N ILE A 20 -13.49 6.78 2.00
CA ILE A 20 -14.76 6.78 1.28
C ILE A 20 -14.66 7.69 0.04
N PRO A 21 -14.83 7.15 -1.18
CA PRO A 21 -14.79 7.94 -2.41
C PRO A 21 -15.87 9.03 -2.42
N HIS A 22 -15.54 10.21 -2.95
CA HIS A 22 -16.42 11.39 -2.98
C HIS A 22 -17.78 11.12 -3.66
N ASP A 23 -17.82 10.30 -4.72
CA ASP A 23 -19.07 9.90 -5.40
C ASP A 23 -20.03 9.08 -4.52
N LYS A 24 -19.54 8.52 -3.39
CA LYS A 24 -20.34 7.73 -2.45
C LYS A 24 -20.66 8.48 -1.17
N GLU A 25 -20.38 9.78 -1.10
CA GLU A 25 -20.66 10.62 0.07
C GLU A 25 -22.14 10.57 0.48
N GLN A 26 -23.06 10.50 -0.48
CA GLN A 26 -24.51 10.40 -0.21
C GLN A 26 -24.92 9.13 0.53
N LEU A 27 -24.09 8.08 0.50
CA LEU A 27 -24.35 6.82 1.21
C LEU A 27 -23.87 6.88 2.67
N LEU A 28 -23.02 7.85 3.03
CA LEU A 28 -22.49 8.01 4.39
C LEU A 28 -23.60 8.21 5.40
N THR A 29 -24.60 9.03 5.07
CA THR A 29 -25.71 9.32 5.98
C THR A 29 -26.48 8.05 6.37
N GLY A 30 -26.72 7.15 5.41
CA GLY A 30 -27.39 5.88 5.68
C GLY A 30 -26.48 4.89 6.42
N PHE A 31 -25.20 4.86 6.08
CA PHE A 31 -24.21 4.00 6.71
C PHE A 31 -23.95 4.36 8.17
N PHE A 32 -23.76 5.64 8.50
CA PHE A 32 -23.60 6.08 9.88
C PHE A 32 -24.88 5.86 10.70
N GLY A 33 -26.06 6.00 10.08
CA GLY A 33 -27.32 5.63 10.73
C GLY A 33 -27.35 4.15 11.11
N GLU A 34 -27.02 3.26 10.17
CA GLU A 34 -26.99 1.82 10.42
C GLU A 34 -25.89 1.39 11.41
N LEU A 35 -24.72 2.03 11.35
CA LEU A 35 -23.63 1.82 12.30
C LEU A 35 -24.00 2.25 13.72
N GLN A 36 -24.67 3.40 13.86
CA GLN A 36 -25.13 3.88 15.16
C GLN A 36 -26.23 2.99 15.73
N ASP A 37 -27.20 2.57 14.91
CA ASP A 37 -28.27 1.66 15.34
C ASP A 37 -27.73 0.29 15.80
N ARG A 38 -26.56 -0.13 15.33
CA ARG A 38 -25.95 -1.43 15.60
C ARG A 38 -24.63 -1.35 16.38
N GLU A 39 -24.30 -0.20 16.95
CA GLU A 39 -23.02 0.04 17.65
C GLU A 39 -22.76 -0.99 18.77
N SER A 40 -23.81 -1.34 19.53
CA SER A 40 -23.75 -2.34 20.62
C SER A 40 -23.60 -3.77 20.11
N GLU A 41 -24.04 -4.08 18.89
CA GLU A 41 -23.89 -5.40 18.27
C GLU A 41 -22.45 -5.60 17.75
N PHE A 42 -21.84 -4.53 17.23
CA PHE A 42 -20.47 -4.53 16.73
C PHE A 42 -19.41 -4.28 17.80
N GLY A 43 -19.81 -3.99 19.04
CA GLY A 43 -18.88 -3.68 20.13
C GLY A 43 -18.15 -2.35 19.94
N ILE A 44 -18.73 -1.42 19.18
CA ILE A 44 -18.16 -0.11 18.89
C ILE A 44 -18.41 0.79 20.09
N SER A 45 -17.34 1.37 20.65
CA SER A 45 -17.41 2.25 21.83
C SER A 45 -17.52 3.74 21.49
N ASP A 46 -17.02 4.15 20.32
CA ASP A 46 -17.09 5.53 19.82
C ASP A 46 -16.89 5.53 18.29
N ILE A 47 -17.53 6.47 17.58
CA ILE A 47 -17.38 6.65 16.12
C ILE A 47 -16.88 8.07 15.86
N GLN A 48 -15.76 8.21 15.15
CA GLN A 48 -15.12 9.50 14.87
C GLN A 48 -15.02 9.75 13.37
N LEU A 49 -15.21 11.02 12.98
CA LEU A 49 -15.14 11.46 11.58
C LEU A 49 -14.11 12.59 11.48
N GLY A 50 -12.96 12.29 10.87
CA GLY A 50 -11.90 13.24 10.61
C GLY A 50 -11.95 13.74 9.16
N LEU A 51 -11.63 15.02 8.96
CA LEU A 51 -11.30 15.52 7.63
C LEU A 51 -9.81 15.22 7.38
N ALA A 52 -9.49 14.59 6.25
CA ALA A 52 -8.12 14.52 5.77
C ALA A 52 -7.58 15.95 5.60
N THR A 53 -6.35 16.20 6.05
CA THR A 53 -5.75 17.53 5.94
C THR A 53 -5.32 17.82 4.50
N LEU A 54 -5.21 19.09 4.13
CA LEU A 54 -4.71 19.47 2.81
C LEU A 54 -3.28 18.96 2.61
N GLU A 55 -2.45 18.95 3.66
CA GLU A 55 -1.10 18.39 3.63
C GLU A 55 -1.11 16.90 3.30
N GLU A 56 -1.99 16.13 3.93
CA GLU A 56 -2.11 14.69 3.67
C GLU A 56 -2.55 14.43 2.22
N VAL A 57 -3.57 15.13 1.75
CA VAL A 57 -4.05 15.04 0.36
C VAL A 57 -2.96 15.47 -0.62
N PHE A 58 -2.25 16.55 -0.35
CA PHE A 58 -1.17 17.06 -1.20
C PHE A 58 0.01 16.08 -1.29
N LEU A 59 0.46 15.56 -0.14
CA LEU A 59 1.55 14.58 -0.09
C LEU A 59 1.16 13.27 -0.79
N ASN A 60 -0.10 12.85 -0.66
CA ASN A 60 -0.59 11.64 -1.31
C ASN A 60 -0.66 11.82 -2.84
N ILE A 61 -1.11 12.99 -3.32
CA ILE A 61 -1.12 13.32 -4.76
C ILE A 61 0.30 13.42 -5.30
N ALA A 62 1.20 14.12 -4.62
CA ALA A 62 2.58 14.28 -5.05
C ALA A 62 3.27 12.92 -5.15
N ARG A 63 3.12 12.05 -4.14
CA ARG A 63 3.70 10.69 -4.16
C ARG A 63 3.16 9.86 -5.32
N ARG A 64 1.85 9.93 -5.60
CA ARG A 64 1.24 9.19 -6.72
C ARG A 64 1.73 9.69 -8.07
N ALA A 65 1.88 11.00 -8.24
CA ALA A 65 2.41 11.59 -9.47
C ALA A 65 3.88 11.23 -9.69
N GLU A 66 4.69 11.21 -8.63
CA GLU A 66 6.08 10.77 -8.68
C GLU A 66 6.19 9.28 -9.03
N LEU A 67 5.35 8.42 -8.43
CA LEU A 67 5.31 6.99 -8.76
C LEU A 67 4.92 6.77 -10.22
N GLU A 68 3.84 7.42 -10.69
CA GLU A 68 3.38 7.32 -12.07
C GLU A 68 4.49 7.77 -13.03
N SER A 69 5.13 8.91 -12.75
CA SER A 69 6.26 9.42 -13.53
C SER A 69 7.43 8.43 -13.54
N ALA A 70 7.81 7.87 -12.39
CA ALA A 70 8.89 6.88 -12.30
C ALA A 70 8.59 5.59 -13.08
N THR A 71 7.33 5.14 -13.11
CA THR A 71 6.93 3.98 -13.92
C THR A 71 6.99 4.25 -15.42
N VAL A 72 6.72 5.49 -15.85
CA VAL A 72 6.75 5.91 -17.26
C VAL A 72 8.17 6.22 -17.74
N GLU A 73 8.94 6.94 -16.92
CA GLU A 73 10.31 7.35 -17.22
C GLU A 73 11.33 6.22 -16.99
N GLY A 74 10.94 5.19 -16.24
CA GLY A 74 11.79 4.04 -15.92
C GLY A 74 12.83 4.34 -14.84
N THR A 75 12.55 5.30 -13.97
CA THR A 75 13.42 5.66 -12.84
C THR A 75 13.29 4.60 -11.75
N MET A 76 14.18 3.61 -11.81
CA MET A 76 14.23 2.48 -10.89
C MET A 76 15.35 2.65 -9.87
N VAL A 77 15.11 2.22 -8.63
CA VAL A 77 16.11 2.14 -7.56
C VAL A 77 16.25 0.70 -7.10
N THR A 78 17.44 0.34 -6.60
CA THR A 78 17.69 -1.00 -6.07
C THR A 78 17.50 -1.01 -4.56
N LEU A 79 16.55 -1.81 -4.10
CA LEU A 79 16.33 -2.15 -2.69
C LEU A 79 17.09 -3.45 -2.37
N GLU A 80 17.97 -3.41 -1.38
CA GLU A 80 18.62 -4.63 -0.86
C GLU A 80 17.84 -5.15 0.34
N LEU A 81 17.43 -6.42 0.27
CA LEU A 81 16.72 -7.11 1.33
C LEU A 81 17.67 -7.87 2.24
N GLU A 82 17.25 -8.12 3.48
CA GLU A 82 17.99 -8.93 4.46
C GLU A 82 18.24 -10.37 3.97
N SER A 83 17.37 -10.88 3.09
CA SER A 83 17.52 -12.19 2.42
C SER A 83 18.64 -12.23 1.36
N GLY A 84 19.32 -11.10 1.11
CA GLY A 84 20.37 -10.95 0.10
C GLY A 84 19.82 -10.87 -1.34
N ILE A 85 18.53 -10.58 -1.48
CA ILE A 85 17.86 -10.33 -2.75
C ILE A 85 17.91 -8.83 -3.03
N ALA A 86 18.28 -8.45 -4.25
CA ALA A 86 18.27 -7.06 -4.70
C ALA A 86 17.08 -6.84 -5.64
N VAL A 87 16.15 -5.98 -5.24
CA VAL A 87 14.89 -5.74 -5.92
C VAL A 87 14.90 -4.37 -6.58
N GLU A 88 14.74 -4.31 -7.90
CA GLU A 88 14.59 -3.05 -8.64
C GLU A 88 13.13 -2.59 -8.59
N ILE A 89 12.89 -1.39 -8.06
CA ILE A 89 11.55 -0.83 -7.82
C ILE A 89 11.48 0.61 -8.34
N PRO A 90 10.33 1.07 -8.85
CA PRO A 90 10.20 2.47 -9.24
C PRO A 90 10.22 3.38 -8.00
N VAL A 91 10.74 4.59 -8.19
CA VAL A 91 10.77 5.61 -7.13
C VAL A 91 9.36 5.89 -6.62
N GLY A 92 9.20 5.93 -5.28
CA GLY A 92 7.90 6.17 -4.64
C GLY A 92 7.04 4.91 -4.44
N ALA A 93 7.51 3.72 -4.86
CA ALA A 93 6.81 2.46 -4.61
C ALA A 93 6.75 2.16 -3.11
N ARG A 94 5.56 2.22 -2.51
CA ARG A 94 5.39 1.99 -1.07
C ARG A 94 5.41 0.51 -0.72
N PHE A 95 4.69 -0.33 -1.47
CA PHE A 95 4.68 -1.78 -1.23
C PHE A 95 5.14 -2.52 -2.45
N VAL A 96 6.06 -3.45 -2.22
CA VAL A 96 6.74 -4.16 -3.29
C VAL A 96 6.68 -5.65 -3.03
N GLY A 97 6.06 -6.39 -3.95
CA GLY A 97 6.12 -7.84 -4.03
C GLY A 97 7.43 -8.31 -4.65
N ILE A 98 8.03 -9.33 -4.03
CA ILE A 98 9.32 -9.92 -4.42
C ILE A 98 9.03 -11.16 -5.26
N PRO A 99 9.18 -11.11 -6.59
CA PRO A 99 8.90 -12.28 -7.44
C PRO A 99 9.88 -13.42 -7.15
N GLY A 100 9.42 -14.66 -7.30
CA GLY A 100 10.21 -15.87 -7.02
C GLY A 100 10.25 -16.27 -5.54
N THR A 101 9.52 -15.57 -4.67
CA THR A 101 9.31 -15.95 -3.26
C THR A 101 8.01 -16.75 -3.03
N GLU A 102 7.26 -17.02 -4.11
CA GLU A 102 6.04 -17.81 -4.09
C GLU A 102 6.33 -19.27 -3.72
N ASN A 103 5.66 -19.81 -2.70
CA ASN A 103 5.83 -21.19 -2.27
C ASN A 103 4.53 -21.75 -1.68
N ALA A 104 4.52 -23.02 -1.26
CA ALA A 104 3.34 -23.68 -0.70
C ALA A 104 2.81 -23.00 0.58
N GLU A 105 3.64 -22.26 1.31
CA GLU A 105 3.27 -21.51 2.52
C GLU A 105 2.89 -20.05 2.23
N ASN A 106 3.29 -19.52 1.06
CA ASN A 106 3.12 -18.15 0.60
C ASN A 106 2.77 -18.19 -0.90
N PRO A 107 1.55 -18.60 -1.26
CA PRO A 107 1.18 -18.83 -2.66
C PRO A 107 1.24 -17.56 -3.52
N ARG A 108 1.17 -16.38 -2.89
CA ARG A 108 1.30 -15.07 -3.55
C ARG A 108 2.68 -14.44 -3.42
N GLY A 109 3.60 -15.08 -2.69
CA GLY A 109 4.93 -14.56 -2.39
C GLY A 109 4.97 -13.62 -1.19
N ILE A 110 6.09 -12.93 -1.09
CA ILE A 110 6.47 -12.02 -0.01
C ILE A 110 6.47 -10.57 -0.54
N MET A 111 6.08 -9.63 0.31
CA MET A 111 6.19 -8.20 0.09
C MET A 111 6.96 -7.51 1.20
N VAL A 112 7.42 -6.29 0.91
CA VAL A 112 7.99 -5.36 1.87
C VAL A 112 7.39 -3.97 1.69
N GLU A 113 7.25 -3.23 2.79
CA GLU A 113 7.00 -1.80 2.77
C GLU A 113 8.34 -1.07 2.63
N VAL A 114 8.42 -0.12 1.70
CA VAL A 114 9.61 0.68 1.43
C VAL A 114 9.41 2.07 2.01
N TYR A 115 10.34 2.48 2.85
CA TYR A 115 10.35 3.81 3.44
C TYR A 115 11.17 4.74 2.56
N TRP A 116 10.55 5.84 2.13
CA TRP A 116 11.17 6.85 1.29
C TRP A 116 11.45 8.10 2.10
N GLN A 117 12.59 8.73 1.84
CA GLN A 117 12.95 10.05 2.35
C GLN A 117 13.36 10.94 1.19
N GLN A 118 13.10 12.24 1.28
CA GLN A 118 13.68 13.18 0.35
C GLN A 118 15.08 13.59 0.82
N ASP A 119 16.04 13.57 -0.08
CA ASP A 119 17.37 14.10 0.18
C ASP A 119 17.38 15.65 0.09
N GLY A 120 18.54 16.26 0.34
CA GLY A 120 18.72 17.71 0.25
C GLY A 120 18.51 18.32 -1.14
N SER A 121 18.33 17.49 -2.18
CA SER A 121 18.01 17.92 -3.54
C SER A 121 16.51 17.81 -3.88
N GLY A 122 15.71 17.23 -2.98
CA GLY A 122 14.29 16.95 -3.21
C GLY A 122 14.04 15.60 -3.91
N SER A 123 15.10 14.81 -4.13
CA SER A 123 14.99 13.47 -4.75
C SER A 123 14.61 12.43 -3.69
N MET A 124 13.72 11.51 -4.04
CA MET A 124 13.29 10.44 -3.15
C MET A 124 14.34 9.31 -3.14
N CYS A 125 14.91 9.04 -1.98
CA CYS A 125 15.83 7.94 -1.73
C CYS A 125 15.22 6.93 -0.75
N ILE A 126 15.65 5.67 -0.85
CA ILE A 126 15.24 4.64 0.11
C ILE A 126 15.87 4.98 1.47
N SER A 127 15.03 5.13 2.48
CA SER A 127 15.45 5.27 3.88
C SER A 127 15.54 3.93 4.60
N GLY A 128 14.80 2.93 4.14
CA GLY A 128 14.76 1.60 4.73
C GLY A 128 13.57 0.79 4.20
N HIS A 129 13.34 -0.37 4.79
CA HIS A 129 12.19 -1.22 4.49
C HIS A 129 11.68 -1.94 5.74
N SER A 130 10.44 -2.39 5.72
CA SER A 130 9.88 -3.30 6.74
C SER A 130 10.48 -4.70 6.61
N PRO A 131 10.31 -5.58 7.62
CA PRO A 131 10.55 -7.01 7.45
C PRO A 131 9.77 -7.60 6.28
N GLU A 132 10.26 -8.72 5.76
CA GLU A 132 9.60 -9.54 4.74
C GLU A 132 8.26 -10.10 5.27
N MET A 133 7.14 -9.66 4.66
CA MET A 133 5.78 -10.05 5.05
C MET A 133 5.08 -10.81 3.93
N ARG A 134 4.12 -11.68 4.26
CA ARG A 134 3.35 -12.40 3.23
C ARG A 134 2.43 -11.45 2.49
N ILE A 135 2.29 -11.62 1.18
CA ILE A 135 1.33 -10.85 0.41
C ILE A 135 -0.10 -11.23 0.81
N PRO A 136 -0.93 -10.29 1.30
CA PRO A 136 -2.31 -10.60 1.67
C PRO A 136 -3.21 -10.86 0.45
N GLU A 137 -4.36 -11.47 0.70
CA GLU A 137 -5.27 -11.90 -0.38
C GLU A 137 -5.91 -10.70 -1.10
N ASN A 138 -6.25 -9.61 -0.40
CA ASN A 138 -6.97 -8.45 -0.94
C ASN A 138 -6.04 -7.35 -1.45
N VAL A 139 -5.04 -7.71 -2.25
CA VAL A 139 -4.06 -6.73 -2.73
C VAL A 139 -4.11 -6.53 -4.24
N SER A 140 -4.14 -5.26 -4.65
CA SER A 140 -4.17 -4.86 -6.07
C SER A 140 -2.76 -4.61 -6.57
N VAL A 141 -2.47 -5.01 -7.81
CA VAL A 141 -1.16 -4.74 -8.44
C VAL A 141 -1.25 -3.40 -9.18
N ILE A 142 -0.41 -2.44 -8.78
CA ILE A 142 -0.33 -1.11 -9.42
C ILE A 142 0.60 -1.17 -10.63
N TYR A 143 1.71 -1.89 -10.50
CA TYR A 143 2.71 -2.01 -11.54
C TYR A 143 3.33 -3.39 -11.52
N GLU A 144 3.30 -4.06 -12.67
CA GLU A 144 3.99 -5.32 -12.88
C GLU A 144 5.04 -5.13 -13.98
N PRO A 145 6.33 -5.40 -13.69
CA PRO A 145 7.38 -5.33 -14.70
C PRO A 145 7.22 -6.46 -15.72
N SER A 146 7.40 -6.14 -17.01
CA SER A 146 7.31 -7.10 -18.13
C SER A 146 8.31 -8.25 -18.06
N SER A 147 9.42 -8.09 -17.33
CA SER A 147 10.36 -9.16 -17.01
C SER A 147 10.79 -9.06 -15.55
N GLN A 148 10.56 -10.14 -14.80
CA GLN A 148 10.83 -10.22 -13.37
C GLN A 148 12.28 -10.65 -13.06
N VAL A 149 12.96 -11.30 -14.02
CA VAL A 149 14.31 -11.88 -13.84
C VAL A 149 15.34 -11.06 -14.62
N LEU A 150 16.39 -10.61 -13.92
CA LEU A 150 17.48 -9.81 -14.51
C LEU A 150 18.77 -10.62 -14.76
N GLY A 151 18.71 -11.95 -14.68
CA GLY A 151 19.80 -12.86 -15.05
C GLY A 151 19.93 -14.08 -14.14
N HIS A 152 20.34 -15.23 -14.71
CA HIS A 152 20.38 -16.55 -14.05
C HIS A 152 21.43 -16.74 -12.94
N GLY A 153 22.17 -15.70 -12.54
CA GLY A 153 23.31 -15.83 -11.62
C GLY A 153 23.39 -14.81 -10.48
N GLN A 154 22.53 -13.80 -10.47
CA GLN A 154 22.44 -12.83 -9.37
C GLN A 154 20.99 -12.79 -8.92
N ARG A 155 20.78 -12.78 -7.60
CA ARG A 155 19.49 -12.69 -6.91
C ARG A 155 18.85 -11.30 -7.10
N ARG A 156 18.82 -10.82 -8.35
CA ARG A 156 18.33 -9.51 -8.78
C ARG A 156 17.03 -9.69 -9.54
N VAL A 157 15.98 -9.04 -9.05
CA VAL A 157 14.63 -9.14 -9.60
C VAL A 157 13.98 -7.78 -9.70
N ARG A 158 12.98 -7.62 -10.58
CA ARG A 158 12.15 -6.41 -10.58
C ARG A 158 10.95 -6.60 -9.67
N GLY A 159 10.78 -5.69 -8.73
CA GLY A 159 9.67 -5.72 -7.80
C GLY A 159 8.34 -5.39 -8.48
N ILE A 160 7.27 -6.01 -7.98
CA ILE A 160 5.90 -5.74 -8.38
C ILE A 160 5.38 -4.67 -7.41
N VAL A 161 4.93 -3.51 -7.90
CA VAL A 161 4.34 -2.50 -7.00
C VAL A 161 2.91 -2.88 -6.71
N ILE A 162 2.61 -2.95 -5.43
CA ILE A 162 1.36 -3.43 -4.91
C ILE A 162 0.68 -2.26 -4.18
N ASP A 163 -0.63 -2.13 -4.35
CA ASP A 163 -1.48 -1.28 -3.51
C ASP A 163 -1.88 -2.09 -2.30
N TYR A 164 -1.02 -2.05 -1.29
CA TYR A 164 -1.33 -2.62 0.01
C TYR A 164 -1.65 -1.47 0.95
N GLU A 165 -2.84 -1.41 1.52
CA GLU A 165 -3.02 -0.56 2.70
C GLU A 165 -2.47 -1.38 3.87
N SER A 166 -1.30 -0.97 4.41
CA SER A 166 -0.73 -1.54 5.64
C SER A 166 -1.76 -1.40 6.74
N ASN A 167 -2.54 -2.46 6.92
CA ASN A 167 -3.47 -2.65 8.01
C ASN A 167 -2.63 -2.76 9.29
N ASN A 168 -2.34 -1.63 9.93
CA ASN A 168 -1.59 -1.56 11.19
C ASN A 168 -2.43 -0.90 12.29
#